data_AF-A0AB33V9A4-F1
#
_entry.id   AF-A0AB33V9A4-F1
#
_cell.length_a   1.000
_cell.length_b   1.000
_cell.length_c   1.000
_cell.angle_alpha   90.00
_cell.angle_beta   90.00
_cell.angle_gamma   90.00
#
_symmetry.space_group_name_H-M   'P 1'
#
loop_
_entity.id
_entity.type
_entity.pdbx_description
1 polymer ?
#
loop_
_entity_poly.entity_id
_entity_poly.type
_entity_poly.pdbx_seq_one_letter_code
_entity_poly.pdbx_strand_id
1 'polypeptide(L)'
;MRRRPAAQSADRPTLQELHQHHEVLQDYGRQLDLVGRDMCLDAAAMIEMNDADGLWQCMMDIAHSIAGYQEGLEALCRAAGSVRPARVEPPPQPAAERPSAEPARPSGSARRTHGKPGKQSGAIAAAPAIRPAPVDKRTDTQKTADTLLKQYRIDRNTVSQCDGDLIRVAQSLGKDTRTLQRELADPRRDGAITADYLRSAVRDWLGDVEKIGLLRDAVAALPEKDVRVGQLAGRIKALERIGRQLDTMEADLLKGDVCPRAPHLRRLLNAKENQIRFVSQPARLPAETRNDRLGTLFEMRIGLKPLSDGRRVAPWVVHIHTREPTTADALSTMPSGNFAAVHLKTDWEKNLGPRWEAVMRALGYPEAKVHRGPIGTELLGQLFARVKLPAPG
;
A
#
# COMPACT_ATOMS: atom_id res chain seq x y z
N MET A 1 33.54 34.49 54.61
CA MET A 1 33.14 35.08 53.31
C MET A 1 33.98 34.49 52.19
N ARG A 2 33.36 33.71 51.31
CA ARG A 2 33.63 33.64 49.85
C ARG A 2 32.47 32.87 49.24
N ARG A 3 31.42 33.60 48.84
CA ARG A 3 30.29 33.05 48.10
C ARG A 3 30.84 32.53 46.76
N ARG A 4 30.63 31.24 46.48
CA ARG A 4 30.77 30.70 45.12
C ARG A 4 29.82 31.49 44.21
N PRO A 5 30.26 31.94 43.02
CA PRO A 5 29.38 32.60 42.09
C PRO A 5 28.34 31.57 41.64
N ALA A 6 27.06 31.96 41.71
CA ALA A 6 25.98 31.20 41.11
C ALA A 6 26.31 31.04 39.62
N ALA A 7 26.52 29.80 39.18
CA ALA A 7 26.65 29.49 37.77
C ALA A 7 25.40 30.01 37.06
N GLN A 8 25.61 30.96 36.17
CA GLN A 8 24.57 31.59 35.36
C GLN A 8 23.81 30.50 34.60
N SER A 9 22.49 30.61 34.60
CA SER A 9 21.54 29.73 33.94
C SER A 9 21.52 29.93 32.41
N ALA A 10 22.68 29.93 31.77
CA ALA A 10 22.83 30.26 30.34
C ALA A 10 23.13 29.04 29.45
N ASP A 11 23.25 27.83 30.01
CA ASP A 11 23.69 26.63 29.26
C ASP A 11 22.71 25.45 29.35
N ARG A 12 21.45 25.73 29.73
CA ARG A 12 20.39 24.70 29.71
C ARG A 12 19.74 24.71 28.33
N PRO A 13 19.84 23.62 27.56
CA PRO A 13 19.14 23.51 26.30
C PRO A 13 17.66 23.77 26.51
N THR A 14 17.08 24.56 25.64
CA THR A 14 15.65 24.87 25.61
C THR A 14 14.85 23.58 25.44
N LEU A 15 13.59 23.58 25.84
CA LEU A 15 12.70 22.41 25.68
C LEU A 15 12.63 21.95 24.20
N GLN A 16 12.72 22.90 23.27
CA GLN A 16 12.75 22.62 21.84
C GLN A 16 14.05 21.95 21.41
N GLU A 17 15.20 22.41 21.89
CA GLU A 17 16.50 21.76 21.63
C GLU A 17 16.57 20.36 22.25
N LEU A 18 16.01 20.17 23.45
CA LEU A 18 15.89 18.85 24.08
C LEU A 18 15.01 17.90 23.27
N HIS A 19 13.90 18.38 22.70
CA HIS A 19 13.08 17.57 21.79
C HIS A 19 13.81 17.21 20.49
N GLN A 20 14.55 18.15 19.89
CA GLN A 20 15.34 17.88 18.69
C GLN A 20 16.45 16.84 18.98
N HIS A 21 17.16 16.98 20.10
CA HIS A 21 18.15 15.97 20.51
C HIS A 21 17.51 14.62 20.79
N HIS A 22 16.31 14.59 21.37
CA HIS A 22 15.56 13.35 21.58
C HIS A 22 15.21 12.65 20.26
N GLU A 23 14.73 13.40 19.26
CA GLU A 23 14.44 12.85 17.92
C GLU A 23 15.69 12.28 17.23
N VAL A 24 16.82 13.00 17.33
CA VAL A 24 18.12 12.53 16.78
C VAL A 24 18.58 11.25 17.46
N LEU A 25 18.48 11.16 18.80
CA LEU A 25 18.88 9.96 19.53
C LEU A 25 17.95 8.77 19.24
N GLN A 26 16.65 9.00 19.06
CA GLN A 26 15.73 7.95 18.62
C GLN A 26 16.06 7.48 17.20
N ASP A 27 16.38 8.39 16.29
CA ASP A 27 16.76 8.01 14.92
C ASP A 27 18.06 7.22 14.89
N TYR A 28 19.06 7.67 15.66
CA TYR A 28 20.31 6.94 15.84
C TYR A 28 20.09 5.54 16.42
N GLY A 29 19.23 5.40 17.44
CA GLY A 29 18.85 4.11 18.00
C GLY A 29 18.19 3.19 16.96
N ARG A 30 17.29 3.73 16.11
CA ARG A 30 16.69 2.97 15.00
C ARG A 30 17.72 2.50 13.98
N GLN A 31 18.67 3.36 13.61
CA GLN A 31 19.73 2.97 12.66
C GLN A 31 20.64 1.88 13.24
N LEU A 32 20.97 1.95 14.53
CA LEU A 32 21.72 0.91 15.22
C LEU A 32 20.95 -0.43 15.27
N ASP A 33 19.65 -0.40 15.54
CA ASP A 33 18.80 -1.61 15.53
C ASP A 33 18.77 -2.27 14.15
N LEU A 34 18.74 -1.47 13.07
CA LEU A 34 18.86 -1.98 11.70
C LEU A 34 20.20 -2.69 11.48
N VAL A 35 21.31 -2.11 11.93
CA VAL A 35 22.65 -2.73 11.82
C VAL A 35 22.75 -4.01 12.65
N GLY A 36 22.26 -4.00 13.89
CA GLY A 36 22.27 -5.19 14.76
C GLY A 36 21.40 -6.32 14.19
N ARG A 37 20.25 -5.96 13.60
CA ARG A 37 19.40 -6.89 12.87
C ARG A 37 20.12 -7.50 11.66
N ASP A 38 20.75 -6.67 10.83
CA ASP A 38 21.51 -7.14 9.65
C ASP A 38 22.67 -8.06 10.07
N MET A 39 23.37 -7.75 11.16
CA MET A 39 24.41 -8.62 11.71
C MET A 39 23.88 -9.97 12.18
N CYS A 40 22.73 -10.00 12.86
CA CYS A 40 22.06 -11.25 13.24
C CYS A 40 21.65 -12.08 12.01
N LEU A 41 21.28 -11.43 10.91
CA LEU A 41 20.86 -12.08 9.67
C LEU A 41 22.04 -12.71 8.94
N ASP A 42 23.16 -12.01 8.85
CA ASP A 42 24.40 -12.53 8.27
C ASP A 42 24.98 -13.66 9.12
N ALA A 43 24.93 -13.53 10.45
CA ALA A 43 25.32 -14.58 11.39
C ALA A 43 24.51 -15.87 11.17
N ALA A 44 23.18 -15.74 11.01
CA ALA A 44 22.30 -16.87 10.76
C ALA A 44 22.63 -17.58 9.43
N ALA A 45 22.91 -16.81 8.37
CA ALA A 45 23.31 -17.36 7.08
C ALA A 45 24.59 -18.20 7.19
N MET A 46 25.59 -17.72 7.95
CA MET A 46 26.85 -18.44 8.16
C MET A 46 26.68 -19.72 8.99
N ILE A 47 25.87 -19.69 10.05
CA ILE A 47 25.56 -20.89 10.86
C ILE A 47 24.90 -21.97 10.01
N GLU A 48 23.97 -21.59 9.13
CA GLU A 48 23.26 -22.52 8.25
C GLU A 48 24.16 -23.12 7.15
N MET A 49 25.18 -22.38 6.71
CA MET A 49 26.22 -22.89 5.80
C MET A 49 27.27 -23.77 6.48
N ASN A 50 27.14 -24.03 7.80
CA ASN A 50 28.11 -24.74 8.62
C ASN A 50 29.53 -24.12 8.52
N ASP A 51 29.59 -22.80 8.47
CA ASP A 51 30.83 -22.04 8.47
C ASP A 51 31.50 -22.15 9.85
N ALA A 52 32.72 -22.69 9.86
CA ALA A 52 33.48 -23.00 11.07
C ALA A 52 34.34 -21.81 11.56
N ASP A 53 34.35 -20.69 10.83
CA ASP A 53 35.29 -19.59 11.07
C ASP A 53 34.95 -18.73 12.29
N GLY A 54 33.85 -19.04 13.01
CA GLY A 54 33.46 -18.37 14.26
C GLY A 54 32.99 -16.92 14.11
N LEU A 55 33.02 -16.37 12.88
CA LEU A 55 32.61 -15.00 12.56
C LEU A 55 31.15 -14.72 12.96
N TRP A 56 30.27 -15.71 12.83
CA TRP A 56 28.87 -15.58 13.27
C TRP A 56 28.75 -15.33 14.77
N GLN A 57 29.64 -15.88 15.61
CA GLN A 57 29.62 -15.63 17.06
C GLN A 57 29.97 -14.17 17.37
N CYS A 58 31.01 -13.65 16.71
CA CYS A 58 31.38 -12.24 16.84
C CYS A 58 30.25 -11.32 16.38
N MET A 59 29.56 -11.64 15.28
CA MET A 59 28.42 -10.85 14.80
C MET A 59 27.23 -10.90 15.76
N MET A 60 26.97 -12.05 16.38
CA MET A 60 25.94 -12.18 17.42
C MET A 60 26.31 -11.40 18.69
N ASP A 61 27.58 -11.41 19.11
CA ASP A 61 28.05 -10.64 20.28
C ASP A 61 27.96 -9.13 20.05
N ILE A 62 28.28 -8.67 18.84
CA ILE A 62 28.14 -7.26 18.46
C ILE A 62 26.65 -6.87 18.40
N ALA A 63 25.80 -7.69 17.78
CA ALA A 63 24.36 -7.43 17.74
C ALA A 63 23.73 -7.40 19.15
N HIS A 64 24.16 -8.28 20.05
CA HIS A 64 23.75 -8.27 21.45
C HIS A 64 24.20 -6.99 22.17
N SER A 65 25.44 -6.55 21.92
CA SER A 65 25.98 -5.30 22.47
C SER A 65 25.22 -4.06 21.96
N ILE A 66 24.82 -4.06 20.69
CA ILE A 66 24.00 -3.01 20.07
C ILE A 66 22.63 -2.94 20.75
N ALA A 67 21.97 -4.09 20.97
CA ALA A 67 20.68 -4.15 21.65
C ALA A 67 20.78 -3.62 23.10
N GLY A 68 21.83 -4.01 23.84
CA GLY A 68 22.08 -3.50 25.19
C GLY A 68 22.34 -1.98 25.22
N TYR A 69 23.06 -1.45 24.22
CA TYR A 69 23.29 -0.02 24.09
C TYR A 69 22.00 0.75 23.80
N GLN A 70 21.11 0.21 22.95
CA GLN A 70 19.80 0.78 22.67
C GLN A 70 18.94 0.86 23.94
N GLU A 71 18.87 -0.22 24.73
CA GLU A 71 18.12 -0.22 25.98
C GLU A 71 18.61 0.87 26.94
N GLY A 72 19.93 1.06 27.02
CA GLY A 72 20.55 2.16 27.76
C GLY A 72 20.16 3.54 27.22
N LEU A 73 20.17 3.72 25.90
CA LEU A 73 19.79 4.98 25.26
C LEU A 73 18.31 5.33 25.50
N GLU A 74 17.42 4.35 25.43
CA GLU A 74 15.99 4.53 25.73
C GLU A 74 15.74 4.81 27.21
N ALA A 75 16.49 4.18 28.12
CA ALA A 75 16.44 4.47 29.54
C ALA A 75 16.88 5.92 29.83
N LEU A 76 17.96 6.40 29.20
CA LEU A 76 18.42 7.78 29.32
C LEU A 76 17.39 8.78 28.78
N CYS A 77 16.80 8.50 27.61
CA CYS A 77 15.74 9.32 27.01
C CYS A 77 14.49 9.41 27.91
N ARG A 78 14.08 8.31 28.56
CA ARG A 78 12.96 8.30 29.52
C ARG A 78 13.28 9.06 30.81
N ALA A 79 14.51 8.93 31.32
CA ALA A 79 14.97 9.66 32.49
C ALA A 79 15.04 11.17 32.23
N ALA A 80 15.47 11.59 31.03
CA ALA A 80 15.51 12.99 30.63
C ALA A 80 14.10 13.62 30.51
N GLY A 81 13.10 12.86 30.02
CA GLY A 81 11.71 13.32 29.90
C GLY A 81 10.93 13.40 31.21
N SER A 82 11.43 12.82 32.31
CA SER A 82 10.75 12.78 33.62
C SER A 82 11.22 13.87 34.60
N VAL A 83 12.21 14.69 34.24
CA VAL A 83 12.64 15.85 35.04
C VAL A 83 11.66 17.01 34.83
N ARG A 84 10.57 17.05 35.61
CA ARG A 84 9.76 18.28 35.76
C ARG A 84 10.57 19.32 36.54
N PRO A 85 10.77 20.56 36.03
CA PRO A 85 11.24 21.64 36.89
C PRO A 85 10.18 21.92 37.97
N ALA A 86 10.63 22.07 39.22
CA ALA A 86 9.76 22.39 40.35
C ALA A 86 8.93 23.64 40.02
N ARG A 87 7.59 23.49 40.07
CA ARG A 87 6.64 24.59 39.87
C ARG A 87 6.83 25.59 41.01
N VAL A 88 7.38 26.76 40.71
CA VAL A 88 7.33 27.92 41.62
C VAL A 88 5.91 28.47 41.53
N GLU A 89 5.13 28.33 42.59
CA GLU A 89 3.82 29.00 42.71
C GLU A 89 4.03 30.52 42.79
N PRO A 90 3.26 31.33 42.04
CA PRO A 90 3.24 32.77 42.23
C PRO A 90 2.48 33.12 43.54
N PRO A 91 2.87 34.20 44.24
CA PRO A 91 2.20 34.60 45.48
C PRO A 91 0.79 35.15 45.23
N PRO A 92 -0.13 35.02 46.20
CA PRO A 92 -1.54 35.39 46.02
C PRO A 92 -1.73 36.91 45.97
N GLN A 93 -2.58 37.38 45.04
CA GLN A 93 -3.05 38.76 44.98
C GLN A 93 -4.28 38.97 45.88
N PRO A 94 -4.48 40.18 46.46
CA PRO A 94 -5.57 40.43 47.40
C PRO A 94 -6.92 40.64 46.70
N ALA A 95 -7.98 40.30 47.42
CA ALA A 95 -9.38 40.36 47.00
C ALA A 95 -9.88 41.80 46.78
N ALA A 96 -10.74 41.98 45.77
CA ALA A 96 -11.66 43.09 45.67
C ALA A 96 -13.03 42.58 45.19
N GLU A 97 -14.07 43.21 45.74
CA GLU A 97 -15.43 42.72 45.96
C GLU A 97 -16.33 42.61 44.73
N ARG A 98 -17.36 41.74 44.87
CA ARG A 98 -18.54 41.63 43.99
C ARG A 98 -19.55 42.76 44.29
N PRO A 99 -20.55 42.98 43.41
CA PRO A 99 -21.89 42.42 43.68
C PRO A 99 -22.53 41.75 42.44
N SER A 100 -23.02 40.51 42.56
CA SER A 100 -24.42 40.08 42.77
C SER A 100 -25.31 40.23 41.52
N ALA A 101 -25.62 39.12 40.82
CA ALA A 101 -26.81 38.24 40.99
C ALA A 101 -27.93 38.68 40.04
N GLU A 102 -28.52 37.86 39.17
CA GLU A 102 -29.43 36.74 39.47
C GLU A 102 -29.85 35.99 38.15
N PRO A 103 -30.77 34.98 38.12
CA PRO A 103 -30.38 33.64 37.66
C PRO A 103 -31.23 33.03 36.51
N ALA A 104 -30.85 31.79 36.20
CA ALA A 104 -31.27 30.88 35.13
C ALA A 104 -32.74 30.43 35.09
N ARG A 105 -33.22 29.98 33.91
CA ARG A 105 -33.39 28.53 33.60
C ARG A 105 -33.91 28.23 32.18
N PRO A 106 -33.72 26.97 31.70
CA PRO A 106 -33.97 26.51 30.32
C PRO A 106 -35.22 25.60 30.20
N SER A 107 -35.65 25.29 28.97
CA SER A 107 -36.27 24.01 28.54
C SER A 107 -36.63 24.17 27.05
N GLY A 108 -36.46 23.25 26.11
CA GLY A 108 -36.63 21.80 26.16
C GLY A 108 -37.68 21.42 25.11
N SER A 109 -37.26 20.64 24.11
CA SER A 109 -38.02 20.26 22.91
C SER A 109 -39.04 19.14 23.12
N ALA A 110 -40.17 19.18 22.40
CA ALA A 110 -40.89 18.01 21.81
C ALA A 110 -42.06 18.52 20.94
N ARG A 111 -42.09 18.34 19.62
CA ARG A 111 -42.56 17.20 18.80
C ARG A 111 -44.09 17.12 18.59
N ARG A 112 -44.48 17.47 17.35
CA ARG A 112 -45.57 16.97 16.45
C ARG A 112 -47.02 16.88 16.99
N THR A 113 -47.97 17.47 16.25
CA THR A 113 -49.03 16.73 15.51
C THR A 113 -49.82 17.60 14.52
N HIS A 114 -50.37 16.93 13.51
CA HIS A 114 -51.14 17.40 12.36
C HIS A 114 -52.42 18.20 12.67
N GLY A 115 -52.73 19.14 11.77
CA GLY A 115 -54.08 19.70 11.59
C GLY A 115 -54.15 20.65 10.39
N LYS A 116 -54.84 20.23 9.32
CA LYS A 116 -55.38 21.07 8.23
C LYS A 116 -56.91 20.85 8.25
N PRO A 117 -57.76 21.66 7.56
CA PRO A 117 -57.54 22.96 6.93
C PRO A 117 -58.67 23.99 7.25
N GLY A 118 -58.46 25.27 6.95
CA GLY A 118 -59.51 26.30 6.99
C GLY A 118 -59.28 27.38 5.95
N LYS A 119 -60.14 27.40 4.93
CA LYS A 119 -60.24 28.37 3.83
C LYS A 119 -60.24 29.82 4.32
N GLN A 120 -59.44 30.68 3.68
CA GLN A 120 -59.87 32.04 3.38
C GLN A 120 -59.39 32.45 1.98
N SER A 121 -60.37 32.95 1.23
CA SER A 121 -60.32 33.40 -0.15
C SER A 121 -59.69 34.79 -0.22
N GLY A 122 -58.81 35.03 -1.18
CA GLY A 122 -58.23 36.34 -1.41
C GLY A 122 -57.53 36.44 -2.78
N ALA A 123 -58.20 37.14 -3.70
CA ALA A 123 -57.69 37.78 -4.91
C ALA A 123 -56.95 36.93 -5.97
N ILE A 124 -57.65 36.71 -7.09
CA ILE A 124 -57.09 36.23 -8.35
C ILE A 124 -56.17 37.32 -8.91
N ALA A 125 -54.87 37.18 -8.70
CA ALA A 125 -53.87 37.81 -9.56
C ALA A 125 -53.65 36.88 -10.76
N ALA A 126 -53.80 37.42 -11.98
CA ALA A 126 -53.57 36.68 -13.21
C ALA A 126 -52.18 36.06 -13.21
N ALA A 127 -52.12 34.73 -13.15
CA ALA A 127 -50.87 33.98 -13.28
C ALA A 127 -50.27 34.27 -14.67
N PRO A 128 -48.96 34.59 -14.76
CA PRO A 128 -48.33 34.70 -16.07
C PRO A 128 -48.45 33.36 -16.78
N ALA A 129 -48.88 33.40 -18.04
CA ALA A 129 -49.03 32.22 -18.87
C ALA A 129 -47.79 31.33 -18.77
N ILE A 130 -48.00 30.07 -18.41
CA ILE A 130 -46.96 29.03 -18.41
C ILE A 130 -46.48 28.95 -19.86
N ARG A 131 -45.28 29.49 -20.12
CA ARG A 131 -44.63 29.33 -21.42
C ARG A 131 -44.43 27.83 -21.64
N PRO A 132 -44.90 27.25 -22.76
CA PRO A 132 -44.65 25.85 -23.05
C PRO A 132 -43.14 25.61 -23.03
N ALA A 133 -42.71 24.60 -22.27
CA ALA A 133 -41.31 24.22 -22.21
C ALA A 133 -40.80 23.97 -23.64
N PRO A 134 -39.57 24.40 -23.99
CA PRO A 134 -39.03 24.18 -25.32
C PRO A 134 -39.08 22.68 -25.65
N VAL A 135 -39.72 22.33 -26.78
CA VAL A 135 -39.80 20.94 -27.23
C VAL A 135 -38.38 20.48 -27.55
N ASP A 136 -37.93 19.43 -26.86
CA ASP A 136 -36.62 18.83 -27.07
C ASP A 136 -36.57 18.16 -28.45
N LYS A 137 -35.83 18.77 -29.38
CA LYS A 137 -35.68 18.30 -30.76
C LYS A 137 -34.66 17.17 -30.93
N ARG A 138 -34.02 16.73 -29.85
CA ARG A 138 -32.96 15.69 -29.92
C ARG A 138 -33.55 14.31 -30.18
N THR A 139 -32.86 13.53 -31.00
CA THR A 139 -33.15 12.09 -31.17
C THR A 139 -32.82 11.32 -29.89
N ASP A 140 -33.34 10.11 -29.75
CA ASP A 140 -33.06 9.30 -28.56
C ASP A 140 -31.59 8.84 -28.47
N THR A 141 -30.93 8.67 -29.62
CA THR A 141 -29.47 8.45 -29.69
C THR A 141 -28.68 9.66 -29.19
N GLN A 142 -29.11 10.87 -29.54
CA GLN A 142 -28.52 12.12 -29.05
C GLN A 142 -28.74 12.31 -27.55
N LYS A 143 -29.92 11.97 -27.01
CA LYS A 143 -30.20 12.00 -25.56
C LYS A 143 -29.35 11.01 -24.78
N THR A 144 -29.16 9.80 -25.33
CA THR A 144 -28.28 8.77 -24.75
C THR A 144 -26.83 9.28 -24.70
N ALA A 145 -26.32 9.84 -25.80
CA ALA A 145 -25.00 10.43 -25.87
C ALA A 145 -24.82 11.58 -24.86
N ASP A 146 -25.79 12.49 -24.75
CA ASP A 146 -25.76 13.59 -23.77
C ASP A 146 -25.73 13.06 -22.32
N THR A 147 -26.43 11.95 -22.04
CA THR A 147 -26.43 11.30 -20.73
C THR A 147 -25.05 10.72 -20.40
N LEU A 148 -24.43 10.03 -21.35
CA LEU A 148 -23.06 9.51 -21.21
C LEU A 148 -22.05 10.64 -21.01
N LEU A 149 -22.15 11.74 -21.77
CA LEU A 149 -21.27 12.90 -21.61
C LEU A 149 -21.41 13.56 -20.23
N LYS A 150 -22.61 13.56 -19.64
CA LYS A 150 -22.84 14.04 -18.26
C LYS A 150 -22.25 13.11 -17.21
N GLN A 151 -22.32 11.80 -17.45
CA GLN A 151 -21.80 10.78 -16.55
C GLN A 151 -20.27 10.77 -16.55
N TYR A 152 -19.65 10.78 -17.73
CA TYR A 152 -18.20 10.75 -17.90
C TYR A 152 -17.67 12.17 -18.06
N ARG A 153 -17.30 12.80 -16.93
CA ARG A 153 -16.88 14.22 -16.87
C ARG A 153 -15.40 14.50 -17.14
N ILE A 154 -14.60 13.46 -17.38
CA ILE A 154 -13.19 13.61 -17.77
C ILE A 154 -12.99 13.60 -19.28
N ASP A 155 -12.30 14.60 -19.80
CA ASP A 155 -11.88 14.66 -21.19
C ASP A 155 -10.38 14.42 -21.36
N ARG A 156 -9.96 14.27 -22.61
CA ARG A 156 -8.55 14.02 -22.96
C ARG A 156 -7.63 15.14 -22.48
N ASN A 157 -8.09 16.40 -22.52
CA ASN A 157 -7.27 17.56 -22.20
C ASN A 157 -6.93 17.59 -20.72
N THR A 158 -7.93 17.32 -19.86
CA THR A 158 -7.78 17.23 -18.41
C THR A 158 -6.75 16.17 -18.02
N VAL A 159 -6.85 14.96 -18.61
CA VAL A 159 -5.88 13.89 -18.34
C VAL A 159 -4.48 14.28 -18.82
N SER A 160 -4.38 14.99 -19.95
CA SER A 160 -3.09 15.38 -20.52
C SER A 160 -2.40 16.49 -19.72
N GLN A 161 -3.16 17.45 -19.18
CA GLN A 161 -2.66 18.50 -18.30
C GLN A 161 -2.09 17.95 -16.98
N CYS A 162 -2.66 16.86 -16.49
CA CYS A 162 -2.18 16.18 -15.28
C CYS A 162 -1.11 15.12 -15.56
N ASP A 163 -0.60 15.06 -16.79
CA ASP A 163 0.29 14.00 -17.29
C ASP A 163 -0.19 12.56 -17.04
N GLY A 164 -1.50 12.38 -16.88
CA GLY A 164 -2.09 11.08 -16.57
C GLY A 164 -1.96 10.65 -15.10
N ASP A 165 -1.43 11.49 -14.22
CA ASP A 165 -1.45 11.25 -12.76
C ASP A 165 -2.90 11.22 -12.27
N LEU A 166 -3.39 10.03 -11.90
CA LEU A 166 -4.77 9.80 -11.52
C LEU A 166 -5.18 10.59 -10.27
N ILE A 167 -4.24 10.83 -9.35
CA ILE A 167 -4.48 11.60 -8.13
C ILE A 167 -4.68 13.06 -8.50
N ARG A 168 -3.82 13.63 -9.35
CA ARG A 168 -3.96 15.01 -9.84
C ARG A 168 -5.23 15.20 -10.67
N VAL A 169 -5.57 14.24 -11.53
CA VAL A 169 -6.83 14.27 -12.30
C VAL A 169 -8.03 14.26 -11.34
N ALA A 170 -8.03 13.41 -10.30
CA ALA A 170 -9.11 13.37 -9.32
C ALA A 170 -9.21 14.69 -8.52
N GLN A 171 -8.08 15.27 -8.11
CA GLN A 171 -8.02 16.54 -7.38
C GLN A 171 -8.54 17.71 -8.22
N SER A 172 -8.23 17.77 -9.52
CA SER A 172 -8.75 18.82 -10.41
C SER A 172 -10.28 18.76 -10.57
N LEU A 173 -10.88 17.60 -10.30
CA LEU A 173 -12.34 17.39 -10.25
C LEU A 173 -12.93 17.61 -8.84
N GLY A 174 -12.14 18.08 -7.88
CA GLY A 174 -12.57 18.33 -6.50
C GLY A 174 -12.79 17.07 -5.67
N LYS A 175 -12.16 15.94 -6.04
CA LYS A 175 -12.26 14.69 -5.27
C LYS A 175 -11.26 14.68 -4.10
N ASP A 176 -11.69 14.17 -2.96
CA ASP A 176 -10.79 13.90 -1.83
C ASP A 176 -9.99 12.62 -2.10
N THR A 177 -8.68 12.79 -2.24
CA THR A 177 -7.73 11.72 -2.57
C THR A 177 -6.91 11.24 -1.37
N ARG A 178 -7.05 11.88 -0.20
CA ARG A 178 -6.16 11.65 0.97
C ARG A 178 -6.17 10.20 1.44
N THR A 179 -7.34 9.57 1.46
CA THR A 179 -7.48 8.17 1.87
C THR A 179 -6.72 7.25 0.92
N LEU A 180 -6.89 7.41 -0.39
CA LEU A 180 -6.16 6.60 -1.38
C LEU A 180 -4.65 6.85 -1.30
N GLN A 181 -4.22 8.10 -1.17
CA GLN A 181 -2.80 8.41 -1.01
C GLN A 181 -2.20 7.76 0.23
N ARG A 182 -2.93 7.73 1.35
CA ARG A 182 -2.50 7.04 2.57
C ARG A 182 -2.39 5.52 2.36
N GLU A 183 -3.38 4.91 1.70
CA GLU A 183 -3.35 3.47 1.39
C GLU A 183 -2.20 3.12 0.43
N LEU A 184 -1.93 3.96 -0.58
CA LEU A 184 -0.79 3.77 -1.51
C LEU A 184 0.58 3.97 -0.84
N ALA A 185 0.64 4.77 0.22
CA ALA A 185 1.87 5.06 0.95
C ALA A 185 2.17 4.06 2.08
N ASP A 186 1.22 3.20 2.45
CA ASP A 186 1.41 2.23 3.53
C ASP A 186 2.05 0.94 2.99
N PRO A 187 3.34 0.67 3.29
CA PRO A 187 4.03 -0.52 2.79
C PRO A 187 3.55 -1.83 3.44
N ARG A 188 2.72 -1.76 4.48
CA ARG A 188 2.18 -2.94 5.18
C ARG A 188 0.87 -3.43 4.58
N ARG A 189 0.26 -2.65 3.68
CA ARG A 189 -0.96 -3.04 3.00
C ARG A 189 -0.64 -4.03 1.89
N ASP A 190 -1.47 -5.05 1.81
CA ASP A 190 -1.45 -6.03 0.73
C ASP A 190 -1.73 -5.32 -0.61
N GLY A 191 -0.79 -5.42 -1.54
CA GLY A 191 -0.79 -4.72 -2.81
C GLY A 191 -1.99 -5.09 -3.69
N ALA A 192 -2.51 -6.31 -3.59
CA ALA A 192 -3.73 -6.69 -4.30
C ALA A 192 -4.97 -6.00 -3.71
N ILE A 193 -5.09 -5.92 -2.39
CA ILE A 193 -6.17 -5.15 -1.74
C ILE A 193 -6.07 -3.67 -2.10
N THR A 194 -4.87 -3.09 -2.05
CA THR A 194 -4.65 -1.68 -2.42
C THR A 194 -4.96 -1.43 -3.90
N ALA A 195 -4.64 -2.37 -4.79
CA ALA A 195 -5.00 -2.27 -6.20
C ALA A 195 -6.52 -2.30 -6.43
N ASP A 196 -7.27 -3.13 -5.69
CA ASP A 196 -8.73 -3.16 -5.77
C ASP A 196 -9.35 -1.86 -5.26
N TYR A 197 -8.81 -1.32 -4.17
CA TYR A 197 -9.22 -0.02 -3.64
C TYR A 197 -8.92 1.11 -4.64
N LEU A 198 -7.73 1.12 -5.25
CA LEU A 198 -7.34 2.06 -6.31
C LEU A 198 -8.32 2.01 -7.48
N ARG A 199 -8.63 0.82 -8.00
CA ARG A 199 -9.59 0.66 -9.10
C ARG A 199 -10.98 1.15 -8.74
N SER A 200 -11.46 0.82 -7.53
CA SER A 200 -12.77 1.29 -7.07
C SER A 200 -12.81 2.81 -6.95
N ALA A 201 -11.82 3.43 -6.31
CA ALA A 201 -11.75 4.88 -6.14
C ALA A 201 -11.70 5.60 -7.49
N VAL A 202 -10.85 5.13 -8.41
CA VAL A 202 -10.72 5.72 -9.75
C VAL A 202 -11.98 5.53 -10.57
N ARG A 203 -12.66 4.38 -10.50
CA ARG A 203 -13.96 4.17 -11.14
C ARG A 203 -15.00 5.19 -10.65
N ASP A 204 -15.07 5.41 -9.35
CA ASP A 204 -16.06 6.30 -8.73
C ASP A 204 -15.78 7.77 -9.03
N TRP A 205 -14.51 8.14 -9.19
CA TRP A 205 -14.11 9.52 -9.50
C TRP A 205 -14.14 9.83 -10.98
N LEU A 206 -13.58 8.91 -11.78
CA LEU A 206 -13.14 9.18 -13.14
C LEU A 206 -13.99 8.44 -14.20
N GLY A 207 -14.83 7.51 -13.77
CA GLY A 207 -15.66 6.70 -14.62
C GLY A 207 -15.11 5.29 -14.81
N ASP A 208 -16.00 4.42 -15.28
CA ASP A 208 -15.75 3.00 -15.41
C ASP A 208 -15.07 2.66 -16.74
N VAL A 209 -13.80 2.25 -16.68
CA VAL A 209 -12.99 1.85 -17.84
C VAL A 209 -13.58 0.60 -18.52
N GLU A 210 -14.27 -0.27 -17.77
CA GLU A 210 -14.90 -1.47 -18.34
C GLU A 210 -16.09 -1.13 -19.24
N LYS A 211 -16.67 0.05 -19.06
CA LYS A 211 -17.83 0.55 -19.82
C LYS A 211 -17.48 1.41 -21.02
N ILE A 212 -16.21 1.45 -21.44
CA ILE A 212 -15.79 2.15 -22.66
C ILE A 212 -16.58 1.68 -23.90
N GLY A 213 -17.01 0.41 -23.94
CA GLY A 213 -17.85 -0.12 -25.02
C GLY A 213 -19.13 0.70 -25.26
N LEU A 214 -19.82 1.10 -24.18
CA LEU A 214 -21.04 1.90 -24.27
C LEU A 214 -20.81 3.26 -24.96
N LEU A 215 -19.64 3.87 -24.74
CA LEU A 215 -19.28 5.13 -25.38
C LEU A 215 -18.98 4.92 -26.87
N ARG A 216 -18.34 3.79 -27.23
CA ARG A 216 -18.07 3.43 -28.63
C ARG A 216 -19.36 3.17 -29.39
N ASP A 217 -20.30 2.44 -28.78
CA ASP A 217 -21.60 2.16 -29.37
C ASP A 217 -22.40 3.45 -29.60
N ALA A 218 -22.36 4.38 -28.62
CA ALA A 218 -22.98 5.69 -28.76
C ALA A 218 -22.35 6.54 -29.88
N VAL A 219 -21.03 6.45 -30.08
CA VAL A 219 -20.35 7.09 -31.22
C VAL A 219 -20.83 6.49 -32.54
N ALA A 220 -20.91 5.16 -32.64
CA ALA A 220 -21.34 4.46 -33.86
C ALA A 220 -22.81 4.72 -34.23
N ALA A 221 -23.67 5.00 -33.24
CA ALA A 221 -25.09 5.28 -33.44
C ALA A 221 -25.39 6.75 -33.83
N LEU A 222 -24.40 7.63 -33.83
CA LEU A 222 -24.56 9.04 -34.17
C LEU A 222 -24.09 9.32 -35.62
N PRO A 223 -24.69 10.32 -36.30
CA PRO A 223 -24.14 10.81 -37.56
C PRO A 223 -22.73 11.35 -37.37
N GLU A 224 -21.81 11.07 -38.31
CA GLU A 224 -20.39 11.46 -38.19
C GLU A 224 -20.15 12.95 -37.92
N LYS A 225 -21.03 13.81 -38.43
CA LYS A 225 -20.95 15.28 -38.27
C LYS A 225 -21.58 15.80 -36.98
N ASP A 226 -22.15 14.95 -36.13
CA ASP A 226 -22.72 15.37 -34.85
C ASP A 226 -21.60 15.79 -33.88
N VAL A 227 -21.74 16.96 -33.26
CA VAL A 227 -20.74 17.54 -32.34
C VAL A 227 -20.39 16.60 -31.16
N ARG A 228 -21.33 15.74 -30.74
CA ARG A 228 -21.12 14.78 -29.65
C ARG A 228 -20.11 13.70 -29.99
N VAL A 229 -19.94 13.36 -31.28
CA VAL A 229 -18.99 12.33 -31.72
C VAL A 229 -17.57 12.70 -31.27
N GLY A 230 -17.15 13.93 -31.55
CA GLY A 230 -15.83 14.42 -31.12
C GLY A 230 -15.67 14.46 -29.60
N GLN A 231 -16.73 14.84 -28.88
CA GLN A 231 -16.72 14.87 -27.42
C GLN A 231 -16.57 13.47 -26.83
N LEU A 232 -17.40 12.51 -27.25
CA LEU A 232 -17.36 11.11 -26.81
C LEU A 232 -16.04 10.44 -27.17
N ALA A 233 -15.51 10.68 -28.37
CA ALA A 233 -14.18 10.19 -28.76
C ALA A 233 -13.08 10.74 -27.84
N GLY A 234 -13.19 11.99 -27.41
CA GLY A 234 -12.32 12.57 -26.38
C GLY A 234 -12.42 11.85 -25.03
N ARG A 235 -13.63 11.48 -24.60
CA ARG A 235 -13.88 10.70 -23.36
C ARG A 235 -13.30 9.30 -23.42
N ILE A 236 -13.49 8.60 -24.55
CA ILE A 236 -12.95 7.26 -24.79
C ILE A 236 -11.42 7.29 -24.65
N LYS A 237 -10.74 8.22 -25.35
CA LYS A 237 -9.28 8.34 -25.28
C LYS A 237 -8.78 8.66 -23.85
N ALA A 238 -9.55 9.45 -23.09
CA ALA A 238 -9.23 9.75 -21.70
C ALA A 238 -9.32 8.49 -20.82
N LEU A 239 -10.41 7.73 -20.92
CA LEU A 239 -10.61 6.49 -20.17
C LEU A 239 -9.59 5.42 -20.55
N GLU A 240 -9.20 5.33 -21.82
CA GLU A 240 -8.13 4.42 -22.27
C GLU A 240 -6.78 4.78 -21.63
N ARG A 241 -6.45 6.07 -21.53
CA ARG A 241 -5.22 6.52 -20.84
C ARG A 241 -5.29 6.22 -19.35
N ILE A 242 -6.42 6.47 -18.70
CA ILE A 242 -6.64 6.12 -17.28
C ILE A 242 -6.49 4.61 -17.07
N GLY A 243 -7.08 3.79 -17.95
CA GLY A 243 -6.98 2.34 -17.89
C GLY A 243 -5.55 1.83 -17.97
N ARG A 244 -4.73 2.38 -18.88
CA ARG A 244 -3.30 2.05 -18.93
C ARG A 244 -2.57 2.42 -17.64
N GLN A 245 -2.83 3.61 -17.09
CA GLN A 245 -2.19 4.04 -15.85
C GLN A 245 -2.60 3.16 -14.66
N LEU A 246 -3.88 2.76 -14.58
CA LEU A 246 -4.36 1.80 -13.58
C LEU A 246 -3.64 0.46 -13.70
N ASP A 247 -3.53 -0.08 -14.92
CA ASP A 247 -2.83 -1.35 -15.17
C ASP A 247 -1.34 -1.25 -14.75
N THR A 248 -0.68 -0.12 -15.01
CA THR A 248 0.71 0.16 -14.58
C THR A 248 0.84 0.27 -13.05
N MET A 249 0.00 1.07 -12.39
CA MET A 249 0.04 1.27 -10.95
C MET A 249 -0.27 -0.02 -10.19
N GLU A 250 -1.26 -0.79 -10.66
CA GLU A 250 -1.54 -2.11 -10.12
C GLU A 250 -0.32 -3.01 -10.23
N ALA A 251 0.29 -3.14 -11.41
CA ALA A 251 1.47 -3.97 -11.58
C ALA A 251 2.59 -3.59 -10.61
N ASP A 252 2.83 -2.29 -10.41
CA ASP A 252 3.85 -1.81 -9.48
C ASP A 252 3.53 -2.12 -8.00
N LEU A 253 2.27 -1.94 -7.59
CA LEU A 253 1.80 -2.35 -6.26
C LEU A 253 2.01 -3.84 -6.02
N LEU A 254 1.62 -4.66 -7.00
CA LEU A 254 1.75 -6.12 -6.87
C LEU A 254 3.22 -6.56 -6.83
N LYS A 255 4.09 -5.98 -7.66
CA LYS A 255 5.53 -6.31 -7.71
C LYS A 255 6.28 -5.85 -6.46
N GLY A 256 5.90 -4.69 -5.92
CA GLY A 256 6.53 -4.06 -4.76
C GLY A 256 6.05 -4.59 -3.40
N ASP A 257 5.08 -5.50 -3.38
CA ASP A 257 4.53 -6.06 -2.16
C ASP A 257 5.58 -6.84 -1.35
N VAL A 258 5.61 -6.61 -0.04
CA VAL A 258 6.56 -7.22 0.90
C VAL A 258 6.24 -8.68 1.23
N CYS A 259 5.02 -9.13 0.97
CA CYS A 259 4.50 -10.46 1.29
C CYS A 259 3.75 -11.05 0.08
N PRO A 260 4.47 -11.46 -0.98
CA PRO A 260 3.87 -11.89 -2.23
C PRO A 260 3.00 -13.16 -2.08
N ARG A 261 1.80 -13.17 -2.67
CA ARG A 261 0.79 -14.23 -2.53
C ARG A 261 0.21 -14.65 -3.87
N ALA A 262 -0.54 -15.76 -3.87
CA ALA A 262 -1.23 -16.26 -5.06
C ALA A 262 -2.06 -15.20 -5.83
N PRO A 263 -2.84 -14.30 -5.18
CA PRO A 263 -3.55 -13.23 -5.90
C PRO A 263 -2.62 -12.30 -6.68
N HIS A 264 -1.49 -11.92 -6.08
CA HIS A 264 -0.49 -11.08 -6.72
C HIS A 264 0.09 -11.75 -7.98
N LEU A 265 0.54 -13.00 -7.83
CA LEU A 265 1.11 -13.76 -8.93
C LEU A 265 0.08 -13.98 -10.06
N ARG A 266 -1.15 -14.36 -9.72
CA ARG A 266 -2.24 -14.57 -10.70
C ARG A 266 -2.49 -13.32 -11.53
N ARG A 267 -2.57 -12.15 -10.88
CA ARG A 267 -2.80 -10.87 -11.57
C ARG A 267 -1.61 -10.48 -12.46
N LEU A 268 -0.38 -10.68 -12.00
CA LEU A 268 0.82 -10.43 -12.82
C LEU A 268 0.94 -11.37 -14.03
N LEU A 269 0.53 -12.64 -13.88
CA LEU A 269 0.48 -13.60 -14.99
C LEU A 269 -0.57 -13.22 -16.02
N ASN A 270 -1.73 -12.72 -15.58
CA ASN A 270 -2.88 -12.35 -16.41
C ASN A 270 -2.89 -10.88 -16.86
N ALA A 271 -1.89 -10.09 -16.48
CA ALA A 271 -1.77 -8.70 -16.89
C ALA A 271 -1.67 -8.60 -18.42
N LYS A 272 -2.33 -7.59 -19.00
CA LYS A 272 -2.32 -7.35 -20.46
C LYS A 272 -0.89 -7.22 -21.00
N GLU A 273 -0.04 -6.52 -20.25
CA GLU A 273 1.39 -6.46 -20.51
C GLU A 273 2.11 -7.50 -19.66
N ASN A 274 2.94 -8.32 -20.28
CA ASN A 274 3.73 -9.31 -19.55
C ASN A 274 4.66 -8.63 -18.52
N GLN A 275 4.39 -8.82 -17.23
CA GLN A 275 5.18 -8.27 -16.12
C GLN A 275 6.34 -9.17 -15.68
N ILE A 276 6.36 -10.42 -16.14
CA ILE A 276 7.37 -11.41 -15.78
C ILE A 276 8.46 -11.44 -16.85
N ARG A 277 9.69 -11.12 -16.45
CA ARG A 277 10.88 -11.13 -17.31
C ARG A 277 11.34 -12.56 -17.61
N PHE A 278 11.40 -13.40 -16.60
CA PHE A 278 11.77 -14.82 -16.72
C PHE A 278 11.22 -15.64 -15.55
N VAL A 279 11.13 -16.95 -15.77
CA VAL A 279 10.95 -17.96 -14.73
C VAL A 279 12.09 -18.96 -14.89
N SER A 280 12.86 -19.23 -13.82
CA SER A 280 13.97 -20.18 -13.88
C SER A 280 13.46 -21.62 -13.91
N GLN A 281 14.32 -22.53 -14.37
CA GLN A 281 14.14 -23.95 -14.12
C GLN A 281 14.10 -24.22 -12.61
N PRO A 282 13.37 -25.26 -12.16
CA PRO A 282 13.46 -25.72 -10.79
C PRO A 282 14.88 -26.20 -10.48
N ALA A 283 15.43 -25.77 -9.35
CA ALA A 283 16.71 -26.23 -8.84
C ALA A 283 16.50 -26.94 -7.51
N ARG A 284 17.10 -28.12 -7.33
CA ARG A 284 17.06 -28.87 -6.07
C ARG A 284 17.78 -28.11 -4.96
N LEU A 285 17.25 -28.19 -3.74
CA LEU A 285 17.89 -27.70 -2.51
C LEU A 285 18.05 -28.84 -1.48
N PRO A 286 19.22 -28.96 -0.82
CA PRO A 286 20.47 -28.25 -1.13
C PRO A 286 21.01 -28.65 -2.52
N ALA A 287 21.89 -27.82 -3.09
CA ALA A 287 22.41 -28.04 -4.44
C ALA A 287 23.09 -29.42 -4.58
N GLU A 288 22.96 -30.05 -5.75
CA GLU A 288 23.45 -31.41 -6.00
C GLU A 288 24.92 -31.59 -5.61
N THR A 289 25.22 -32.65 -4.85
CA THR A 289 26.51 -33.33 -5.01
C THR A 289 26.39 -34.28 -6.21
N ARG A 290 27.51 -34.59 -6.87
CA ARG A 290 27.57 -35.26 -8.20
C ARG A 290 26.69 -36.52 -8.38
N ASN A 291 26.23 -37.15 -7.28
CA ASN A 291 25.45 -38.38 -7.27
C ASN A 291 24.02 -38.25 -6.68
N ASP A 292 23.55 -37.05 -6.35
CA ASP A 292 22.29 -36.85 -5.60
C ASP A 292 21.33 -35.91 -6.32
N ARG A 293 20.67 -36.45 -7.35
CA ARG A 293 19.66 -35.73 -8.16
C ARG A 293 18.26 -35.77 -7.55
N LEU A 294 18.04 -36.62 -6.54
CA LEU A 294 16.73 -36.81 -5.92
C LEU A 294 16.58 -35.90 -4.71
N GLY A 295 15.55 -35.05 -4.71
CA GLY A 295 15.28 -34.12 -3.62
C GLY A 295 13.80 -34.02 -3.31
N THR A 296 13.51 -33.48 -2.13
CA THR A 296 12.14 -33.16 -1.70
C THR A 296 11.88 -31.66 -1.66
N LEU A 297 12.88 -30.83 -1.93
CA LEU A 297 12.80 -29.37 -1.94
C LEU A 297 13.44 -28.82 -3.21
N PHE A 298 12.70 -27.93 -3.88
CA PHE A 298 13.16 -27.25 -5.08
C PHE A 298 12.82 -25.77 -5.04
N GLU A 299 13.58 -24.97 -5.76
CA GLU A 299 13.41 -23.54 -5.90
C GLU A 299 13.26 -23.14 -7.37
N MET A 300 12.31 -22.25 -7.66
CA MET A 300 12.25 -21.49 -8.91
C MET A 300 12.31 -19.99 -8.62
N ARG A 301 12.94 -19.22 -9.50
CA ARG A 301 13.02 -17.75 -9.42
C ARG A 301 12.14 -17.12 -10.47
N ILE A 302 11.29 -16.19 -10.06
CA ILE A 302 10.45 -15.36 -10.92
C ILE A 302 11.10 -13.97 -10.98
N GLY A 303 11.71 -13.67 -12.12
CA GLY A 303 12.23 -12.34 -12.38
C GLY A 303 11.12 -11.40 -12.84
N LEU A 304 10.91 -10.32 -12.09
CA LEU A 304 9.92 -9.29 -12.42
C LEU A 304 10.55 -8.20 -13.29
N LYS A 305 9.74 -7.54 -14.12
CA LYS A 305 10.15 -6.29 -14.78
C LYS A 305 10.34 -5.17 -13.73
N PRO A 306 11.16 -4.14 -14.03
CA PRO A 306 11.25 -2.96 -13.19
C PRO A 306 9.89 -2.30 -12.91
N LEU A 307 9.81 -1.50 -11.85
CA LEU A 307 8.68 -0.61 -11.61
C LEU A 307 8.60 0.47 -12.71
N SER A 308 7.47 1.16 -12.81
CA SER A 308 7.27 2.23 -13.80
C SER A 308 8.25 3.40 -13.64
N ASP A 309 8.75 3.63 -12.43
CA ASP A 309 9.81 4.61 -12.13
C ASP A 309 11.24 4.11 -12.44
N GLY A 310 11.37 2.89 -12.97
CA GLY A 310 12.64 2.27 -13.34
C GLY A 310 13.35 1.53 -12.19
N ARG A 311 12.85 1.58 -10.95
CA ARG A 311 13.43 0.82 -9.83
C ARG A 311 13.37 -0.68 -10.12
N ARG A 312 14.48 -1.38 -9.83
CA ARG A 312 14.54 -2.83 -9.95
C ARG A 312 13.76 -3.49 -8.82
N VAL A 313 13.09 -4.58 -9.14
CA VAL A 313 12.35 -5.40 -8.17
C VAL A 313 13.14 -6.68 -7.94
N ALA A 314 13.29 -7.06 -6.67
CA ALA A 314 13.90 -8.34 -6.32
C ALA A 314 13.06 -9.50 -6.90
N PRO A 315 13.69 -10.59 -7.36
CA PRO A 315 12.94 -11.75 -7.81
C PRO A 315 12.04 -12.31 -6.71
N TRP A 316 10.93 -12.91 -7.10
CA TRP A 316 10.20 -13.78 -6.19
C TRP A 316 10.73 -15.20 -6.30
N VAL A 317 10.56 -15.94 -5.22
CA VAL A 317 11.07 -17.30 -5.08
C VAL A 317 9.91 -18.23 -4.81
N VAL A 318 9.82 -19.31 -5.59
CA VAL A 318 8.85 -20.38 -5.40
C VAL A 318 9.56 -21.57 -4.82
N HIS A 319 9.16 -21.95 -3.62
CA HIS A 319 9.63 -23.17 -2.97
C HIS A 319 8.61 -24.27 -3.20
N ILE A 320 9.10 -25.40 -3.69
CA ILE A 320 8.31 -26.57 -4.05
C ILE A 320 8.76 -27.71 -3.14
N HIS A 321 7.87 -28.17 -2.27
CA HIS A 321 8.07 -29.33 -1.43
C HIS A 321 7.33 -30.52 -2.03
N THR A 322 8.01 -31.65 -2.22
CA THR A 322 7.41 -32.91 -2.65
C THR A 322 7.33 -33.88 -1.48
N ARG A 323 6.37 -34.82 -1.54
CA ARG A 323 6.20 -35.85 -0.51
C ARG A 323 7.27 -36.93 -0.58
N GLU A 324 7.71 -37.23 -1.80
CA GLU A 324 8.72 -38.24 -2.08
C GLU A 324 9.90 -37.61 -2.84
N PRO A 325 11.13 -38.14 -2.69
CA PRO A 325 12.28 -37.69 -3.45
C PRO A 325 12.04 -37.80 -4.96
N THR A 326 12.31 -36.73 -5.70
CA THR A 326 12.11 -36.67 -7.15
C THR A 326 13.21 -35.84 -7.82
N THR A 327 13.20 -35.71 -9.15
CA THR A 327 14.11 -34.83 -9.88
C THR A 327 13.42 -33.52 -10.26
N ALA A 328 14.21 -32.47 -10.51
CA ALA A 328 13.70 -31.18 -10.97
C ALA A 328 12.86 -31.31 -12.26
N ASP A 329 13.33 -32.13 -13.21
CA ASP A 329 12.68 -32.36 -14.51
C ASP A 329 11.30 -33.04 -14.38
N ALA A 330 11.09 -33.84 -13.32
CA ALA A 330 9.83 -34.55 -13.11
C ALA A 330 8.71 -33.65 -12.55
N LEU A 331 9.05 -32.47 -12.02
CA LEU A 331 8.09 -31.62 -11.30
C LEU A 331 6.95 -31.12 -12.20
N SER A 332 7.22 -30.82 -13.48
CA SER A 332 6.20 -30.25 -14.37
C SER A 332 5.10 -31.23 -14.79
N THR A 333 5.38 -32.53 -14.70
CA THR A 333 4.43 -33.61 -15.06
C THR A 333 3.88 -34.34 -13.84
N MET A 334 4.32 -33.95 -12.65
CA MET A 334 3.94 -34.59 -11.40
C MET A 334 2.46 -34.30 -11.03
N PRO A 335 1.70 -35.32 -10.60
CA PRO A 335 0.34 -35.13 -10.10
C PRO A 335 0.28 -34.17 -8.90
N SER A 336 -0.80 -33.38 -8.81
CA SER A 336 -0.99 -32.38 -7.75
C SER A 336 -0.88 -32.95 -6.32
N GLY A 337 -1.31 -34.21 -6.11
CA GLY A 337 -1.27 -34.88 -4.82
C GLY A 337 0.14 -35.20 -4.30
N ASN A 338 1.16 -35.12 -5.15
CA ASN A 338 2.54 -35.45 -4.79
C ASN A 338 3.32 -34.24 -4.25
N PHE A 339 2.76 -33.03 -4.38
CA PHE A 339 3.29 -31.85 -3.70
C PHE A 339 2.85 -31.86 -2.23
N ALA A 340 3.80 -31.66 -1.32
CA ALA A 340 3.55 -31.48 0.10
C ALA A 340 3.13 -30.02 0.39
N ALA A 341 3.83 -29.06 -0.22
CA ALA A 341 3.54 -27.64 -0.13
C ALA A 341 4.20 -26.89 -1.28
N VAL A 342 3.59 -25.78 -1.70
CA VAL A 342 4.21 -24.86 -2.65
C VAL A 342 3.93 -23.45 -2.17
N HIS A 343 4.98 -22.65 -1.96
CA HIS A 343 4.83 -21.29 -1.46
C HIS A 343 5.75 -20.29 -2.13
N LEU A 344 5.26 -19.06 -2.22
CA LEU A 344 5.91 -17.89 -2.73
C LEU A 344 6.56 -17.12 -1.58
N LYS A 345 7.79 -16.68 -1.81
CA LYS A 345 8.60 -15.87 -0.90
C LYS A 345 9.25 -14.72 -1.65
N THR A 346 9.67 -13.71 -0.90
CA THR A 346 10.66 -12.75 -1.39
C THR A 346 12.04 -13.40 -1.47
N ASP A 347 12.94 -12.88 -2.31
CA ASP A 347 14.34 -13.36 -2.38
C ASP A 347 15.06 -13.24 -1.04
N TRP A 348 14.70 -12.23 -0.25
CA TRP A 348 15.19 -12.00 1.10
C TRP A 348 14.80 -13.12 2.07
N GLU A 349 13.56 -13.58 2.04
CA GLU A 349 13.03 -14.56 2.99
C GLU A 349 13.27 -16.02 2.59
N LYS A 350 13.86 -16.28 1.41
CA LYS A 350 13.93 -17.63 0.86
C LYS A 350 14.63 -18.61 1.81
N ASN A 351 15.74 -18.20 2.42
CA ASN A 351 16.51 -19.04 3.33
C ASN A 351 16.00 -19.01 4.78
N LEU A 352 15.02 -18.15 5.08
CA LEU A 352 14.51 -18.05 6.45
C LEU A 352 13.49 -19.16 6.73
N GLY A 353 13.65 -19.81 7.88
CA GLY A 353 12.87 -20.96 8.31
C GLY A 353 12.41 -20.89 9.77
N PRO A 354 11.81 -21.98 10.30
CA PRO A 354 11.34 -22.04 11.68
C PRO A 354 12.43 -21.77 12.73
N ARG A 355 13.69 -22.11 12.43
CA ARG A 355 14.83 -21.84 13.32
C ARG A 355 15.08 -20.34 13.47
N TRP A 356 15.07 -19.60 12.37
CA TRP A 356 15.17 -18.14 12.39
C TRP A 356 14.00 -17.52 13.19
N GLU A 357 12.76 -17.99 12.98
CA GLU A 357 11.61 -17.51 13.76
C GLU A 357 11.80 -17.75 15.27
N ALA A 358 12.32 -18.91 15.66
CA ALA A 358 12.59 -19.23 17.06
C ALA A 358 13.67 -18.33 17.67
N VAL A 359 14.76 -18.07 16.94
CA VAL A 359 15.82 -17.15 17.37
C VAL A 359 15.27 -15.73 17.54
N MET A 360 14.52 -15.23 16.57
CA MET A 360 13.94 -13.89 16.65
C MET A 360 12.96 -13.74 17.81
N ARG A 361 12.14 -14.77 18.09
CA ARG A 361 11.26 -14.77 19.27
C ARG A 361 12.05 -14.78 20.57
N ALA A 362 13.15 -15.53 20.63
CA ALA A 362 14.04 -15.56 21.80
C ALA A 362 14.74 -14.21 22.03
N LEU A 363 15.00 -13.45 20.96
CA LEU A 363 15.56 -12.09 21.00
C LEU A 363 14.53 -10.99 21.30
N GLY A 364 13.28 -11.35 21.62
CA GLY A 364 12.25 -10.37 21.99
C GLY A 364 11.41 -9.84 20.82
N TYR A 365 11.46 -10.48 19.65
CA TYR A 365 10.57 -10.18 18.52
C TYR A 365 9.46 -11.26 18.41
N PRO A 366 8.40 -11.19 19.25
CA PRO A 366 7.39 -12.26 19.36
C PRO A 366 6.63 -12.51 18.06
N GLU A 367 6.46 -11.48 17.24
CA GLU A 367 5.73 -11.52 15.97
C GLU A 367 6.62 -11.90 14.77
N ALA A 368 7.89 -12.21 14.98
CA ALA A 368 8.78 -12.60 13.90
C ALA A 368 8.30 -13.89 13.22
N LYS A 369 7.94 -13.76 11.94
CA LYS A 369 7.40 -14.83 11.12
C LYS A 369 7.86 -14.66 9.69
N VAL A 370 8.33 -15.75 9.09
CA VAL A 370 8.70 -15.77 7.68
C VAL A 370 7.42 -15.88 6.86
N HIS A 371 7.25 -14.99 5.89
CA HIS A 371 6.11 -15.08 4.98
C HIS A 371 6.24 -16.31 4.09
N ARG A 372 5.11 -17.00 3.89
CA ARG A 372 5.00 -18.20 3.04
C ARG A 372 3.66 -18.13 2.34
N GLY A 373 3.60 -17.48 1.17
CA GLY A 373 2.36 -17.31 0.42
C GLY A 373 2.00 -18.58 -0.33
N PRO A 374 1.02 -19.40 0.10
CA PRO A 374 0.72 -20.66 -0.57
C PRO A 374 0.26 -20.41 -2.01
N ILE A 375 0.72 -21.25 -2.95
CA ILE A 375 0.25 -21.23 -4.33
C ILE A 375 -0.33 -22.60 -4.71
N GLY A 376 -1.44 -22.58 -5.45
CA GLY A 376 -2.07 -23.79 -5.95
C GLY A 376 -1.35 -24.36 -7.18
N THR A 377 -1.67 -25.61 -7.50
CA THR A 377 -1.10 -26.34 -8.64
C THR A 377 -1.40 -25.71 -10.00
N GLU A 378 -2.53 -25.03 -10.14
CA GLU A 378 -2.87 -24.25 -11.35
C GLU A 378 -1.81 -23.17 -11.63
N LEU A 379 -1.48 -22.35 -10.62
CA LEU A 379 -0.48 -21.30 -10.75
C LEU A 379 0.92 -21.88 -10.95
N LEU A 380 1.24 -22.98 -10.25
CA LEU A 380 2.51 -23.68 -10.45
C LEU A 380 2.63 -24.20 -11.89
N GLY A 381 1.56 -24.76 -12.46
CA GLY A 381 1.53 -25.20 -13.87
C GLY A 381 1.77 -24.04 -14.85
N GLN A 382 1.18 -22.88 -14.60
CA GLN A 382 1.44 -21.67 -15.40
C GLN A 382 2.90 -21.21 -15.31
N LEU A 383 3.54 -21.38 -14.14
CA LEU A 383 4.96 -21.08 -13.98
C LEU A 383 5.84 -22.05 -14.78
N PHE A 384 5.58 -23.36 -14.70
CA PHE A 384 6.30 -24.36 -15.50
C PHE A 384 6.19 -24.07 -17.00
N ALA A 385 5.01 -23.70 -17.49
CA ALA A 385 4.81 -23.32 -18.89
C ALA A 385 5.59 -22.07 -19.33
N ARG A 386 6.02 -21.22 -18.38
CA ARG A 386 6.82 -20.01 -18.63
C ARG A 386 8.32 -20.21 -18.46
N VAL A 387 8.76 -21.40 -18.04
CA VAL A 387 10.18 -21.69 -17.96
C VAL A 387 10.75 -21.68 -19.37
N LYS A 388 11.60 -20.70 -19.66
CA LYS A 388 12.32 -20.67 -20.93
C LYS A 388 13.41 -21.73 -20.86
N LEU A 389 13.33 -22.75 -21.72
CA LEU A 389 14.47 -23.61 -22.00
C LEU A 389 15.63 -22.71 -22.46
N PRO A 390 16.86 -22.89 -21.97
CA PRO A 390 18.00 -22.21 -22.56
C PRO A 390 18.03 -22.55 -24.06
N ALA A 391 18.31 -21.55 -24.90
CA ALA A 391 18.51 -21.79 -26.33
C ALA A 391 19.58 -22.89 -26.49
N PRO A 392 19.37 -23.88 -27.37
CA PRO A 392 20.41 -24.87 -27.63
C PRO A 392 21.65 -24.11 -28.13
N GLY A 393 22.73 -24.23 -27.36
CA GLY A 393 24.05 -23.67 -27.68
C GLY A 393 24.75 -24.45 -28.77
#